data_AF-A0A2K5UA86-F1
#
_entry.id   AF-A0A2K5UA86-F1
#
_cell.length_a   1.000
_cell.length_b   1.000
_cell.length_c   1.000
_cell.angle_alpha   90.00
_cell.angle_beta   90.00
_cell.angle_gamma   90.00
#
_symmetry.space_group_name_H-M   'P 1'
#
loop_
_entity.id
_entity.type
_entity.pdbx_description
1 polymer ?
#
loop_
_entity_poly.entity_id
_entity_poly.type
_entity_poly.pdbx_seq_one_letter_code
_entity_poly.pdbx_strand_id
1 'polypeptide(L)'
;MEKTIEDPPTSAVLLDHCHFSQVIFNSVEKFYIPGGDVTCRYTFTQNFIPRQKDWIGIFRVGWKTVREYYTFMWVTLPIDLNNKSAKQQEVQFKAYYLPKDDEYYQFCYVDQDGVVRGASIPFQFRPENEEDILVVTTQGEVEEIEQHNKELCKENQELKDSCVSLQKQNSDMQAELQKKQEELETLQSINKKLELKVKEQKDYWETELLQLKEQNQKMSSENEKMGIRVDQLQAQLSTQEKEMEKLVQGDQDKTEQLEHLKKENGHLFLSLTEQRKDQKKLEQTVEEMKQNETTAMKKQQELMDENFDLSRRLSEKKMIYNALQREKERLEGENDLLKRENSRLLSYMGLDFNSLPYQVPTSDEGGAGQNPGLVYGNPYSGIQESSSPSQGEAPSVWKLPQLQNTEGCGSCCCVEFSKPHLPVGPEHVPTRCPACHLALPDCCFLL
;
A
#
# COMPACT_ATOMS: atom_id res chain seq x y z
N MET A 1 -40.36 -67.18 -15.41
CA MET A 1 -41.78 -67.43 -15.68
C MET A 1 -42.27 -66.31 -16.57
N GLU A 2 -42.96 -66.54 -17.68
CA GLU A 2 -43.17 -67.82 -18.39
C GLU A 2 -43.52 -67.54 -19.87
N LYS A 3 -43.58 -68.57 -20.72
CA LYS A 3 -44.23 -68.45 -22.03
C LYS A 3 -45.73 -68.68 -21.87
N THR A 4 -46.52 -67.94 -22.62
CA THR A 4 -47.68 -68.52 -23.33
C THR A 4 -47.60 -68.11 -24.78
N ILE A 5 -47.67 -69.11 -25.66
CA ILE A 5 -47.95 -68.94 -27.08
C ILE A 5 -49.43 -69.31 -27.21
N GLU A 6 -50.25 -68.42 -27.77
CA GLU A 6 -51.49 -68.83 -28.41
C GLU A 6 -51.30 -68.69 -29.91
N ASP A 7 -51.57 -69.76 -30.65
CA ASP A 7 -51.55 -69.74 -32.11
C ASP A 7 -52.74 -68.92 -32.63
N PRO A 8 -52.54 -68.05 -33.65
CA PRO A 8 -53.62 -67.24 -34.19
C PRO A 8 -54.70 -68.13 -34.86
N PRO A 9 -55.99 -67.81 -34.68
CA PRO A 9 -57.08 -68.71 -35.06
C PRO A 9 -57.22 -68.90 -36.59
N THR A 10 -57.73 -70.07 -36.97
CA THR A 10 -57.91 -70.55 -38.35
C THR A 10 -59.01 -69.79 -39.12
N SER A 11 -58.78 -68.51 -39.41
CA SER A 11 -59.62 -67.69 -40.30
C SER A 11 -58.83 -67.05 -41.45
N ALA A 12 -57.52 -67.29 -41.54
CA ALA A 12 -56.65 -66.90 -42.66
C ALA A 12 -56.87 -67.76 -43.92
N VAL A 13 -58.14 -67.99 -44.29
CA VAL A 13 -58.49 -68.34 -45.68
C VAL A 13 -58.20 -67.09 -46.49
N LEU A 14 -57.06 -67.08 -47.17
CA LEU A 14 -56.71 -66.04 -48.12
C LEU A 14 -57.84 -65.95 -49.15
N LEU A 15 -58.57 -64.83 -49.15
CA LEU A 15 -59.51 -64.49 -50.21
C LEU A 15 -58.70 -64.34 -51.50
N ASP A 16 -58.76 -65.38 -52.32
CA ASP A 16 -58.06 -65.43 -53.59
C ASP A 16 -58.49 -64.23 -54.43
N HIS A 17 -57.52 -63.51 -55.02
CA HIS A 17 -57.75 -62.13 -55.43
C HIS A 17 -58.79 -62.07 -56.56
N CYS A 18 -59.99 -61.53 -56.30
CA CYS A 18 -61.05 -61.40 -57.30
C CYS A 18 -60.58 -60.68 -58.57
N HIS A 19 -60.13 -61.45 -59.56
CA HIS A 19 -59.47 -60.94 -60.77
C HIS A 19 -60.35 -59.95 -61.56
N PHE A 20 -61.66 -60.11 -61.47
CA PHE A 20 -62.70 -59.31 -62.14
C PHE A 20 -63.16 -58.08 -61.33
N SER A 21 -62.51 -57.76 -60.20
CA SER A 21 -62.89 -56.64 -59.31
C SER A 21 -61.68 -55.81 -58.86
N GLN A 22 -60.62 -55.81 -59.67
CA GLN A 22 -59.39 -55.06 -59.43
C GLN A 22 -59.51 -53.58 -59.84
N VAL A 23 -60.50 -53.26 -60.68
CA VAL A 23 -60.98 -51.91 -61.01
C VAL A 23 -62.47 -51.81 -60.67
N ILE A 24 -62.86 -50.74 -60.01
CA ILE A 24 -64.24 -50.48 -59.57
C ILE A 24 -64.77 -49.25 -60.33
N PHE A 25 -65.94 -49.34 -60.93
CA PHE A 25 -66.61 -48.19 -61.55
C PHE A 25 -67.42 -47.41 -60.51
N ASN A 26 -67.38 -46.07 -60.57
CA ASN A 26 -67.94 -45.18 -59.56
C ASN A 26 -68.96 -44.23 -60.20
N SER A 27 -70.10 -43.97 -59.53
CA SER A 27 -71.16 -43.08 -60.05
C SER A 27 -71.51 -43.38 -61.51
N VAL A 28 -71.90 -44.64 -61.75
CA VAL A 28 -72.47 -45.12 -63.00
C VAL A 28 -73.98 -44.95 -62.89
N GLU A 29 -74.55 -44.16 -63.78
CA GLU A 29 -75.99 -43.87 -63.77
C GLU A 29 -76.76 -45.01 -64.42
N LYS A 30 -78.02 -45.22 -64.01
CA LYS A 30 -78.91 -46.22 -64.65
C LYS A 30 -79.24 -45.84 -66.10
N PHE A 31 -79.33 -44.54 -66.35
CA PHE A 31 -79.76 -43.95 -67.61
C PHE A 31 -78.79 -42.84 -68.01
N TYR A 32 -78.34 -42.87 -69.28
CA TYR A 32 -77.56 -41.80 -69.87
C TYR A 32 -78.35 -41.15 -71.02
N ILE A 33 -78.40 -39.82 -71.04
CA ILE A 33 -79.20 -39.05 -72.01
C ILE A 33 -78.62 -39.25 -73.43
N PRO A 34 -79.40 -39.73 -74.40
CA PRO A 34 -78.95 -39.89 -75.79
C PRO A 34 -78.44 -38.57 -76.38
N GLY A 35 -77.24 -38.60 -76.97
CA GLY A 35 -76.59 -37.41 -77.53
C GLY A 35 -75.75 -36.59 -76.55
N GLY A 36 -75.72 -36.95 -75.25
CA GLY A 36 -74.74 -36.42 -74.30
C GLY A 36 -73.39 -37.16 -74.37
N ASP A 37 -72.30 -36.47 -74.02
CA ASP A 37 -71.02 -37.12 -73.71
C ASP A 37 -71.12 -37.84 -72.35
N VAL A 38 -70.55 -39.03 -72.22
CA VAL A 38 -70.61 -39.83 -70.98
C VAL A 38 -69.23 -39.96 -70.35
N THR A 39 -69.09 -39.38 -69.15
CA THR A 39 -67.88 -39.51 -68.32
C THR A 39 -67.97 -40.75 -67.44
N CYS A 40 -67.17 -41.76 -67.77
CA CYS A 40 -67.01 -42.99 -67.00
C CYS A 40 -65.95 -42.76 -65.90
N ARG A 41 -66.35 -42.82 -64.63
CA ARG A 41 -65.44 -42.71 -63.46
C ARG A 41 -65.11 -44.09 -62.90
N TYR A 42 -63.86 -44.30 -62.50
CA TYR A 42 -63.37 -45.58 -61.98
C TYR A 42 -62.22 -45.40 -61.00
N THR A 43 -61.99 -46.42 -60.17
CA THR A 43 -60.96 -46.44 -59.12
C THR A 43 -60.15 -47.73 -59.18
N PHE A 44 -58.84 -47.62 -58.98
CA PHE A 44 -57.93 -48.76 -58.89
C PHE A 44 -57.88 -49.31 -57.46
N THR A 45 -57.99 -50.64 -57.32
CA THR A 45 -57.75 -51.30 -56.02
C THR A 45 -56.27 -51.26 -55.63
N GLN A 46 -55.97 -51.47 -54.34
CA GLN A 46 -54.63 -51.18 -53.79
C GLN A 46 -53.48 -51.98 -54.42
N ASN A 47 -53.77 -53.14 -55.02
CA ASN A 47 -52.78 -54.06 -55.60
C ASN A 47 -52.80 -54.05 -57.14
N PHE A 48 -53.59 -53.18 -57.78
CA PHE A 48 -53.71 -53.13 -59.24
C PHE A 48 -52.74 -52.11 -59.86
N ILE A 49 -52.01 -52.53 -60.90
CA ILE A 49 -51.05 -51.69 -61.63
C ILE A 49 -51.57 -51.49 -63.07
N PRO A 50 -52.08 -50.29 -63.43
CA PRO A 50 -52.56 -50.01 -64.78
C PRO A 50 -51.40 -49.92 -65.78
N ARG A 51 -51.63 -50.38 -67.01
CA ARG A 51 -50.65 -50.38 -68.12
C ARG A 51 -51.14 -49.49 -69.26
N GLN A 52 -50.20 -48.99 -70.08
CA GLN A 52 -50.49 -48.01 -71.14
C GLN A 52 -51.38 -48.55 -72.28
N LYS A 53 -51.62 -49.88 -72.31
CA LYS A 53 -52.53 -50.56 -73.25
C LYS A 53 -53.77 -51.15 -72.58
N ASP A 54 -54.06 -50.73 -71.35
CA ASP A 54 -55.33 -51.01 -70.69
C ASP A 54 -56.39 -50.03 -71.25
N TRP A 55 -57.64 -50.46 -71.32
CA TRP A 55 -58.73 -49.70 -71.95
C TRP A 55 -60.08 -50.02 -71.30
N ILE A 56 -61.02 -49.09 -71.42
CA ILE A 56 -62.40 -49.27 -70.97
C ILE A 56 -63.29 -49.33 -72.21
N GLY A 57 -64.05 -50.41 -72.34
CA GLY A 57 -65.04 -50.59 -73.39
C GLY A 57 -66.45 -50.44 -72.85
N ILE A 58 -67.37 -49.95 -73.69
CA ILE A 58 -68.81 -50.10 -73.51
C ILE A 58 -69.21 -51.40 -74.21
N PHE A 59 -69.77 -52.34 -73.48
CA PHE A 59 -70.21 -53.65 -73.98
C PHE A 59 -71.70 -53.83 -73.75
N ARG A 60 -72.41 -54.43 -74.71
CA ARG A 60 -73.80 -54.87 -74.51
C ARG A 60 -73.81 -56.04 -73.51
N VAL A 61 -74.73 -56.05 -72.56
CA VAL A 61 -74.85 -57.12 -71.55
C VAL A 61 -75.03 -58.47 -72.25
N GLY A 62 -74.27 -59.49 -71.83
CA GLY A 62 -74.24 -60.81 -72.46
C GLY A 62 -73.14 -61.02 -73.52
N TRP A 63 -72.20 -60.07 -73.66
CA TRP A 63 -70.97 -60.22 -74.44
C TRP A 63 -70.17 -61.48 -74.04
N LYS A 64 -69.49 -62.13 -75.00
CA LYS A 64 -68.74 -63.40 -74.76
C LYS A 64 -67.22 -63.25 -74.86
N THR A 65 -66.73 -62.30 -75.65
CA THR A 65 -65.31 -61.95 -75.73
C THR A 65 -65.09 -60.44 -75.71
N VAL A 66 -63.92 -60.01 -75.25
CA VAL A 66 -63.49 -58.60 -75.25
C VAL A 66 -63.42 -57.95 -76.64
N ARG A 67 -63.67 -58.71 -77.72
CA ARG A 67 -63.81 -58.17 -79.08
C ARG A 67 -65.23 -57.67 -79.40
N GLU A 68 -66.20 -57.88 -78.52
CA GLU A 68 -67.61 -57.46 -78.67
C GLU A 68 -67.88 -56.07 -78.04
N TYR A 69 -66.87 -55.19 -77.98
CA TYR A 69 -67.08 -53.81 -77.55
C TYR A 69 -67.88 -53.04 -78.61
N TYR A 70 -68.75 -52.13 -78.17
CA TYR A 70 -69.44 -51.17 -79.03
C TYR A 70 -68.51 -49.99 -79.35
N THR A 71 -67.88 -49.45 -78.31
CA THR A 71 -66.89 -48.38 -78.38
C THR A 71 -65.91 -48.53 -77.21
N PHE A 72 -64.72 -47.94 -77.31
CA PHE A 72 -63.69 -48.03 -76.29
C PHE A 72 -62.87 -46.75 -76.18
N MET A 73 -62.25 -46.55 -75.02
CA MET A 73 -61.27 -45.49 -74.76
C MET A 73 -60.06 -46.08 -74.02
N TRP A 74 -58.85 -45.64 -74.39
CA TRP A 74 -57.62 -46.00 -73.68
C TRP A 74 -57.60 -45.41 -72.27
N VAL A 75 -57.01 -46.15 -71.32
CA VAL A 75 -56.86 -45.69 -69.93
C VAL A 75 -55.83 -44.56 -69.87
N THR A 76 -56.26 -43.44 -69.29
CA THR A 76 -55.37 -42.38 -68.83
C THR A 76 -54.57 -42.90 -67.63
N LEU A 77 -53.24 -42.93 -67.75
CA LEU A 77 -52.36 -43.29 -66.64
C LEU A 77 -52.23 -42.09 -65.67
N PRO A 78 -52.40 -42.29 -64.35
CA PRO A 78 -52.16 -41.23 -63.39
C PRO A 78 -50.68 -40.83 -63.38
N ILE A 79 -50.43 -39.52 -63.42
CA ILE A 79 -49.07 -38.94 -63.43
C ILE A 79 -48.32 -39.28 -62.13
N ASP A 80 -49.04 -39.40 -61.02
CA ASP A 80 -48.49 -39.69 -59.69
C ASP A 80 -49.14 -40.93 -59.05
N LEU A 81 -48.57 -42.10 -59.33
CA LEU A 81 -49.06 -43.40 -58.82
C LEU A 81 -49.05 -43.51 -57.29
N ASN A 82 -48.28 -42.66 -56.60
CA ASN A 82 -48.05 -42.74 -55.15
C ASN A 82 -49.01 -41.84 -54.34
N ASN A 83 -49.79 -40.97 -55.00
CA ASN A 83 -50.66 -40.02 -54.32
C ASN A 83 -52.02 -40.64 -53.96
N LYS A 84 -52.34 -40.71 -52.66
CA LYS A 84 -53.56 -41.37 -52.14
C LYS A 84 -54.87 -40.71 -52.61
N SER A 85 -54.86 -39.44 -53.01
CA SER A 85 -56.04 -38.75 -53.57
C SER A 85 -56.21 -38.95 -55.09
N ALA A 86 -55.18 -39.39 -55.82
CA ALA A 86 -55.22 -39.58 -57.28
C ALA A 86 -55.88 -40.91 -57.73
N LYS A 87 -56.54 -41.63 -56.82
CA LYS A 87 -57.06 -42.98 -57.07
C LYS A 87 -58.30 -43.05 -57.95
N GLN A 88 -59.08 -41.96 -58.02
CA GLN A 88 -60.21 -41.85 -58.93
C GLN A 88 -59.71 -41.30 -60.27
N GLN A 89 -59.98 -42.07 -61.32
CA GLN A 89 -59.70 -41.72 -62.70
C GLN A 89 -61.03 -41.58 -63.46
N GLU A 90 -60.98 -40.89 -64.60
CA GLU A 90 -62.14 -40.77 -65.48
C GLU A 90 -61.74 -40.80 -66.95
N VAL A 91 -62.67 -41.27 -67.78
CA VAL A 91 -62.53 -41.31 -69.24
C VAL A 91 -63.86 -40.93 -69.88
N GLN A 92 -63.81 -40.07 -70.90
CA GLN A 92 -65.02 -39.52 -71.52
C GLN A 92 -65.28 -40.17 -72.89
N PHE A 93 -66.43 -40.83 -73.01
CA PHE A 93 -66.96 -41.33 -74.26
C PHE A 93 -67.74 -40.23 -74.97
N LYS A 94 -67.38 -39.93 -76.22
CA LYS A 94 -68.06 -38.89 -77.01
C LYS A 94 -69.40 -39.37 -77.57
N ALA A 95 -70.42 -38.52 -77.48
CA ALA A 95 -71.82 -38.79 -77.84
C ALA A 95 -72.00 -39.47 -79.21
N TYR A 96 -71.18 -39.09 -80.20
CA TYR A 96 -71.20 -39.63 -81.55
C TYR A 96 -70.90 -41.14 -81.62
N TYR A 97 -70.11 -41.68 -80.69
CA TYR A 97 -69.71 -43.09 -80.62
C TYR A 97 -70.54 -43.93 -79.62
N LEU A 98 -71.59 -43.35 -79.03
CA LEU A 98 -72.46 -44.06 -78.08
C LEU A 98 -73.60 -44.82 -78.80
N PRO A 99 -74.12 -45.90 -78.19
CA PRO A 99 -75.35 -46.57 -78.62
C PRO A 99 -76.55 -45.62 -78.74
N LYS A 100 -77.52 -46.03 -79.57
CA LYS A 100 -78.74 -45.27 -79.91
C LYS A 100 -80.00 -46.13 -79.86
N ASP A 101 -79.86 -47.32 -79.31
CA ASP A 101 -80.88 -48.31 -79.04
C ASP A 101 -81.11 -48.41 -77.52
N ASP A 102 -82.16 -49.12 -77.12
CA ASP A 102 -82.60 -49.27 -75.74
C ASP A 102 -81.98 -50.49 -75.03
N GLU A 103 -80.94 -51.08 -75.60
CA GLU A 103 -80.24 -52.23 -75.03
C GLU A 103 -79.50 -51.88 -73.73
N TYR A 104 -79.28 -52.90 -72.89
CA TYR A 104 -78.46 -52.75 -71.69
C TYR A 104 -76.97 -52.83 -72.02
N TYR A 105 -76.22 -51.85 -71.54
CA TYR A 105 -74.77 -51.72 -71.67
C TYR A 105 -74.09 -51.69 -70.31
N GLN A 106 -72.80 -52.03 -70.29
CA GLN A 106 -71.93 -51.94 -69.12
C GLN A 106 -70.53 -51.49 -69.54
N PHE A 107 -69.85 -50.75 -68.68
CA PHE A 107 -68.41 -50.52 -68.81
C PHE A 107 -67.66 -51.78 -68.39
N CYS A 108 -66.65 -52.18 -69.15
CA CYS A 108 -65.70 -53.21 -68.75
C CYS A 108 -64.28 -52.68 -68.91
N TYR A 109 -63.47 -52.82 -67.86
CA TYR A 109 -62.05 -52.51 -67.90
C TYR A 109 -61.29 -53.75 -68.39
N VAL A 110 -60.55 -53.62 -69.49
CA VAL A 110 -59.76 -54.68 -70.10
C VAL A 110 -58.30 -54.30 -70.05
N ASP A 111 -57.44 -55.20 -69.59
CA ASP A 111 -56.01 -54.95 -69.54
C ASP A 111 -55.26 -55.32 -70.84
N GLN A 112 -53.99 -54.97 -70.90
CA GLN A 112 -53.09 -55.22 -72.03
C GLN A 112 -53.04 -56.71 -72.46
N ASP A 113 -53.32 -57.64 -71.55
CA ASP A 113 -53.29 -59.09 -71.78
C ASP A 113 -54.67 -59.64 -72.19
N GLY A 114 -55.68 -58.76 -72.31
CA GLY A 114 -57.05 -59.07 -72.71
C GLY A 114 -57.94 -59.54 -71.56
N VAL A 115 -57.51 -59.41 -70.31
CA VAL A 115 -58.24 -59.86 -69.12
C VAL A 115 -59.14 -58.74 -68.61
N VAL A 116 -60.41 -59.06 -68.34
CA VAL A 116 -61.35 -58.11 -67.74
C VAL A 116 -61.07 -57.97 -66.23
N ARG A 117 -60.80 -56.73 -65.79
CA ARG A 117 -60.40 -56.40 -64.41
C ARG A 117 -61.48 -55.70 -63.59
N GLY A 118 -62.56 -55.30 -64.23
CA GLY A 118 -63.72 -54.65 -63.62
C GLY A 118 -64.88 -54.59 -64.60
N ALA A 119 -66.10 -54.65 -64.09
CA ALA A 119 -67.34 -54.43 -64.84
C ALA A 119 -68.29 -53.53 -64.03
N SER A 120 -69.03 -52.63 -64.70
CA SER A 120 -70.03 -51.79 -64.03
C SER A 120 -71.36 -52.52 -63.84
N ILE A 121 -72.27 -51.90 -63.08
CA ILE A 121 -73.70 -52.19 -63.21
C ILE A 121 -74.18 -51.87 -64.63
N PRO A 122 -75.25 -52.54 -65.13
CA PRO A 122 -75.87 -52.20 -66.41
C PRO A 122 -76.55 -50.83 -66.41
N PHE A 123 -76.59 -50.19 -67.59
CA PHE A 123 -77.25 -48.92 -67.88
C PHE A 123 -77.84 -48.90 -69.30
N GLN A 124 -78.74 -47.95 -69.58
CA GLN A 124 -79.35 -47.75 -70.91
C GLN A 124 -79.17 -46.31 -71.41
N PHE A 125 -79.19 -46.13 -72.74
CA PHE A 125 -79.17 -44.80 -73.36
C PHE A 125 -80.60 -44.29 -73.60
N ARG A 126 -81.21 -43.71 -72.56
CA ARG A 126 -82.55 -43.14 -72.59
C ARG A 126 -82.73 -42.03 -71.54
N PRO A 127 -83.72 -41.14 -71.67
CA PRO A 127 -84.11 -40.23 -70.59
C PRO A 127 -84.67 -40.97 -69.36
N GLU A 128 -84.59 -40.32 -68.20
CA GLU A 128 -85.28 -40.73 -66.98
C GLU A 128 -86.61 -39.95 -66.88
N ASN A 129 -87.73 -40.68 -66.96
CA ASN A 129 -89.07 -40.10 -66.93
C ASN A 129 -89.67 -40.31 -65.53
N GLU A 130 -89.76 -39.24 -64.73
CA GLU A 130 -90.31 -39.30 -63.35
C GLU A 130 -91.82 -38.97 -63.26
N GLU A 131 -92.43 -38.47 -64.34
CA GLU A 131 -93.76 -37.82 -64.32
C GLU A 131 -94.97 -38.73 -64.03
N ASP A 132 -94.80 -40.05 -63.92
CA ASP A 132 -95.87 -41.06 -63.81
C ASP A 132 -96.08 -41.61 -62.37
N ILE A 133 -95.37 -41.10 -61.35
CA ILE A 133 -95.46 -41.60 -59.97
C ILE A 133 -96.50 -40.79 -59.15
N LEU A 134 -97.77 -41.18 -59.24
CA LEU A 134 -98.84 -40.62 -58.39
C LEU A 134 -98.78 -41.21 -56.98
N VAL A 135 -98.12 -40.51 -56.05
CA VAL A 135 -98.06 -40.90 -54.63
C VAL A 135 -99.40 -40.60 -53.94
N VAL A 136 -100.12 -41.64 -53.53
CA VAL A 136 -101.38 -41.54 -52.78
C VAL A 136 -101.11 -41.82 -51.29
N THR A 137 -100.96 -40.75 -50.50
CA THR A 137 -100.92 -40.80 -49.03
C THR A 137 -102.31 -40.64 -48.42
N THR A 138 -102.48 -41.08 -47.17
CA THR A 138 -103.72 -40.91 -46.40
C THR A 138 -103.70 -39.62 -45.58
N GLN A 139 -104.90 -39.10 -45.26
CA GLN A 139 -105.07 -37.82 -44.55
C GLN A 139 -104.29 -37.72 -43.23
N GLY A 140 -104.23 -38.80 -42.45
CA GLY A 140 -103.52 -38.83 -41.16
C GLY A 140 -102.00 -38.74 -41.31
N GLU A 141 -101.43 -39.40 -42.32
CA GLU A 141 -99.99 -39.32 -42.63
C GLU A 141 -99.59 -37.90 -43.02
N VAL A 142 -100.47 -37.16 -43.73
CA VAL A 142 -100.25 -35.75 -44.07
C VAL A 142 -100.24 -34.87 -42.82
N GLU A 143 -101.14 -35.09 -41.87
CA GLU A 143 -101.20 -34.33 -40.61
C GLU A 143 -99.98 -34.59 -39.71
N GLU A 144 -99.50 -35.84 -39.64
CA GLU A 144 -98.24 -36.19 -38.95
C GLU A 144 -97.00 -35.56 -39.64
N ILE A 145 -96.93 -35.61 -40.97
CA ILE A 145 -95.85 -34.97 -41.75
C ILE A 145 -95.89 -33.45 -41.59
N GLU A 146 -97.07 -32.83 -41.54
CA GLU A 146 -97.21 -31.39 -41.27
C GLU A 146 -96.72 -31.01 -39.86
N GLN A 147 -97.05 -31.82 -38.84
CA GLN A 147 -96.60 -31.62 -37.47
C GLN A 147 -95.07 -31.73 -37.38
N HIS A 148 -94.49 -32.78 -37.96
CA HIS A 148 -93.05 -33.00 -37.97
C HIS A 148 -92.29 -31.90 -38.74
N ASN A 149 -92.85 -31.39 -39.86
CA ASN A 149 -92.26 -30.24 -40.58
C ASN A 149 -92.28 -28.94 -39.76
N LYS A 150 -93.31 -28.71 -38.92
CA LYS A 150 -93.36 -27.54 -38.02
C LYS A 150 -92.28 -27.64 -36.94
N GLU A 151 -92.01 -28.85 -36.45
CA GLU A 151 -90.94 -29.14 -35.50
C GLU A 151 -89.55 -28.97 -36.14
N LEU A 152 -89.30 -29.56 -37.33
CA LEU A 152 -88.05 -29.35 -38.08
C LEU A 152 -87.79 -27.86 -38.40
N CYS A 153 -88.82 -27.09 -38.76
CA CYS A 153 -88.68 -25.64 -39.00
C CYS A 153 -88.22 -24.90 -37.74
N LYS A 154 -88.71 -25.29 -36.56
CA LYS A 154 -88.31 -24.71 -35.28
C LYS A 154 -86.87 -25.09 -34.91
N GLU A 155 -86.50 -26.36 -35.04
CA GLU A 155 -85.12 -26.82 -34.80
C GLU A 155 -84.12 -26.16 -35.75
N ASN A 156 -84.44 -26.03 -37.05
CA ASN A 156 -83.59 -25.33 -38.01
C ASN A 156 -83.41 -23.85 -37.67
N GLN A 157 -84.43 -23.18 -37.14
CA GLN A 157 -84.30 -21.79 -36.70
C GLN A 157 -83.42 -21.68 -35.44
N GLU A 158 -83.60 -22.56 -34.45
CA GLU A 158 -82.77 -22.60 -33.25
C GLU A 158 -81.29 -22.94 -33.55
N LEU A 159 -81.04 -23.88 -34.48
CA LEU A 159 -79.71 -24.19 -35.00
C LEU A 159 -79.07 -23.00 -35.74
N LYS A 160 -79.87 -22.25 -36.50
CA LYS A 160 -79.41 -21.07 -37.24
C LYS A 160 -79.03 -19.91 -36.30
N ASP A 161 -79.85 -19.65 -35.29
CA ASP A 161 -79.57 -18.63 -34.28
C ASP A 161 -78.36 -19.01 -33.40
N SER A 162 -78.23 -20.32 -33.07
CA SER A 162 -77.04 -20.88 -32.43
C SER A 162 -75.78 -20.72 -33.30
N CYS A 163 -75.88 -20.98 -34.60
CA CYS A 163 -74.78 -20.79 -35.55
C CYS A 163 -74.32 -19.32 -35.62
N VAL A 164 -75.25 -18.36 -35.68
CA VAL A 164 -74.94 -16.91 -35.64
C VAL A 164 -74.29 -16.53 -34.30
N SER A 165 -74.75 -17.07 -33.19
CA SER A 165 -74.17 -16.86 -31.86
C SER A 165 -72.72 -17.36 -31.78
N LEU A 166 -72.46 -18.59 -32.24
CA LEU A 166 -71.13 -19.19 -32.30
C LEU A 166 -70.20 -18.47 -33.30
N GLN A 167 -70.73 -17.98 -34.43
CA GLN A 167 -69.96 -17.18 -35.39
C GLN A 167 -69.51 -15.87 -34.76
N LYS A 168 -70.40 -15.19 -34.01
CA LYS A 168 -70.04 -13.98 -33.26
C LYS A 168 -69.02 -14.27 -32.15
N GLN A 169 -69.20 -15.33 -31.37
CA GLN A 169 -68.24 -15.71 -30.33
C GLN A 169 -66.84 -15.98 -30.92
N ASN A 170 -66.75 -16.60 -32.10
CA ASN A 170 -65.48 -16.77 -32.80
C ASN A 170 -64.88 -15.43 -33.27
N SER A 171 -65.67 -14.49 -33.82
CA SER A 171 -65.14 -13.18 -34.22
C SER A 171 -64.67 -12.34 -33.03
N ASP A 172 -65.42 -12.36 -31.92
CA ASP A 172 -65.07 -11.63 -30.70
C ASP A 172 -63.79 -12.21 -30.06
N MET A 173 -63.68 -13.55 -30.00
CA MET A 173 -62.47 -14.27 -29.56
C MET A 173 -61.26 -14.00 -30.46
N GLN A 174 -61.45 -13.96 -31.78
CA GLN A 174 -60.37 -13.69 -32.74
C GLN A 174 -59.87 -12.24 -32.63
N ALA A 175 -60.77 -11.28 -32.37
CA ALA A 175 -60.40 -9.88 -32.12
C ALA A 175 -59.64 -9.72 -30.79
N GLU A 176 -60.04 -10.42 -29.72
CA GLU A 176 -59.27 -10.42 -28.47
C GLU A 176 -57.89 -11.08 -28.65
N LEU A 177 -57.80 -12.19 -29.38
CA LEU A 177 -56.52 -12.85 -29.69
C LEU A 177 -55.58 -11.92 -30.48
N GLN A 178 -56.08 -11.22 -31.49
CA GLN A 178 -55.28 -10.22 -32.23
C GLN A 178 -54.79 -9.10 -31.29
N LYS A 179 -55.68 -8.55 -30.46
CA LYS A 179 -55.30 -7.52 -29.47
C LYS A 179 -54.22 -8.03 -28.50
N LYS A 180 -54.30 -9.29 -28.07
CA LYS A 180 -53.28 -9.91 -27.20
C LYS A 180 -51.95 -10.13 -27.91
N GLN A 181 -51.96 -10.40 -29.22
CA GLN A 181 -50.75 -10.45 -30.04
C GLN A 181 -50.09 -9.06 -30.15
N GLU A 182 -50.87 -8.00 -30.37
CA GLU A 182 -50.37 -6.61 -30.42
C GLU A 182 -49.83 -6.13 -29.05
N GLU A 183 -50.51 -6.48 -27.95
CA GLU A 183 -50.01 -6.27 -26.57
C GLU A 183 -48.69 -7.04 -26.32
N LEU A 184 -48.55 -8.25 -26.85
CA LEU A 184 -47.33 -9.05 -26.71
C LEU A 184 -46.15 -8.47 -27.53
N GLU A 185 -46.37 -8.07 -28.78
CA GLU A 185 -45.33 -7.49 -29.65
C GLU A 185 -44.84 -6.13 -29.13
N THR A 186 -45.73 -5.30 -28.62
CA THR A 186 -45.35 -4.04 -27.97
C THR A 186 -44.54 -4.27 -26.69
N LEU A 187 -44.90 -5.25 -25.86
CA LEU A 187 -44.12 -5.64 -24.68
C LEU A 187 -42.74 -6.22 -25.06
N GLN A 188 -42.64 -7.04 -26.11
CA GLN A 188 -41.35 -7.55 -26.61
C GLN A 188 -40.44 -6.41 -27.09
N SER A 189 -40.99 -5.44 -27.82
CA SER A 189 -40.27 -4.25 -28.28
C SER A 189 -39.76 -3.39 -27.11
N ILE A 190 -40.60 -3.19 -26.08
CA ILE A 190 -40.22 -2.49 -24.85
C ILE A 190 -39.11 -3.25 -24.10
N ASN A 191 -39.24 -4.57 -23.94
CA ASN A 191 -38.26 -5.38 -23.22
C ASN A 191 -36.89 -5.35 -23.92
N LYS A 192 -36.85 -5.55 -25.24
CA LYS A 192 -35.62 -5.42 -26.05
C LYS A 192 -34.96 -4.04 -25.93
N LYS A 193 -35.75 -2.97 -25.78
CA LYS A 193 -35.26 -1.61 -25.55
C LYS A 193 -34.74 -1.40 -24.12
N LEU A 194 -35.26 -2.12 -23.13
CA LEU A 194 -34.74 -2.14 -21.76
C LEU A 194 -33.44 -2.96 -21.68
N GLU A 195 -33.36 -4.12 -22.32
CA GLU A 195 -32.14 -4.93 -22.44
C GLU A 195 -30.97 -4.13 -23.02
N LEU A 196 -31.22 -3.38 -24.11
CA LEU A 196 -30.23 -2.48 -24.70
C LEU A 196 -29.78 -1.39 -23.72
N LYS A 197 -30.71 -0.72 -23.02
CA LYS A 197 -30.36 0.29 -22.01
C LYS A 197 -29.58 -0.26 -20.82
N VAL A 198 -29.93 -1.46 -20.35
CA VAL A 198 -29.21 -2.15 -19.27
C VAL A 198 -27.80 -2.49 -19.72
N LYS A 199 -27.62 -2.90 -20.99
CA LYS A 199 -26.29 -3.10 -21.57
C LYS A 199 -25.52 -1.78 -21.70
N GLU A 200 -26.12 -0.73 -22.26
CA GLU A 200 -25.49 0.60 -22.37
C GLU A 200 -25.02 1.13 -21.01
N GLN A 201 -25.84 1.00 -19.96
CA GLN A 201 -25.45 1.37 -18.59
C GLN A 201 -24.35 0.46 -18.04
N LYS A 202 -24.40 -0.85 -18.29
CA LYS A 202 -23.36 -1.78 -17.86
C LYS A 202 -22.02 -1.44 -18.51
N ASP A 203 -22.00 -1.28 -19.82
CA ASP A 203 -20.80 -0.96 -20.59
C ASP A 203 -20.22 0.40 -20.13
N TYR A 204 -21.07 1.40 -19.85
CA TYR A 204 -20.67 2.67 -19.20
C TYR A 204 -19.98 2.43 -17.85
N TRP A 205 -20.63 1.72 -16.91
CA TRP A 205 -20.06 1.48 -15.57
C TRP A 205 -18.77 0.65 -15.60
N GLU A 206 -18.61 -0.26 -16.57
CA GLU A 206 -17.35 -0.99 -16.77
C GLU A 206 -16.21 -0.05 -17.22
N THR A 207 -16.48 0.97 -18.05
CA THR A 207 -15.48 2.01 -18.40
C THR A 207 -15.14 2.95 -17.25
N GLU A 208 -16.13 3.43 -16.49
CA GLU A 208 -15.93 4.26 -15.29
C GLU A 208 -15.07 3.50 -14.25
N LEU A 209 -15.37 2.21 -14.02
CA LEU A 209 -14.59 1.34 -13.14
C LEU A 209 -13.15 1.11 -13.63
N LEU A 210 -12.92 1.07 -14.95
CA LEU A 210 -11.57 0.96 -15.51
C LEU A 210 -10.77 2.26 -15.27
N GLN A 211 -11.37 3.40 -15.54
CA GLN A 211 -10.77 4.73 -15.34
C GLN A 211 -10.44 4.98 -13.85
N LEU A 212 -11.34 4.61 -12.94
CA LEU A 212 -11.09 4.70 -11.49
C LEU A 212 -9.97 3.76 -11.02
N LYS A 213 -9.79 2.58 -11.65
CA LYS A 213 -8.65 1.69 -11.37
C LYS A 213 -7.34 2.30 -11.84
N GLU A 214 -7.30 2.86 -13.05
CA GLU A 214 -6.10 3.54 -13.58
C GLU A 214 -5.70 4.74 -12.72
N GLN A 215 -6.68 5.57 -12.31
CA GLN A 215 -6.45 6.68 -11.38
C GLN A 215 -5.89 6.21 -10.04
N ASN A 216 -6.46 5.16 -9.43
CA ASN A 216 -5.94 4.60 -8.18
C ASN A 216 -4.53 4.01 -8.34
N GLN A 217 -4.24 3.34 -9.46
CA GLN A 217 -2.90 2.82 -9.75
C GLN A 217 -1.88 3.95 -9.92
N LYS A 218 -2.25 5.03 -10.64
CA LYS A 218 -1.43 6.23 -10.76
C LYS A 218 -1.14 6.85 -9.40
N MET A 219 -2.19 7.14 -8.61
CA MET A 219 -2.08 7.72 -7.27
C MET A 219 -1.22 6.85 -6.33
N SER A 220 -1.37 5.52 -6.40
CA SER A 220 -0.52 4.58 -5.66
C SER A 220 0.96 4.73 -6.04
N SER A 221 1.27 4.79 -7.35
CA SER A 221 2.65 4.98 -7.84
C SER A 221 3.24 6.35 -7.51
N GLU A 222 2.41 7.39 -7.33
CA GLU A 222 2.85 8.72 -6.89
C GLU A 222 3.06 8.74 -5.39
N ASN A 223 2.20 8.06 -4.62
CA ASN A 223 2.36 7.91 -3.17
C ASN A 223 3.60 7.06 -2.80
N GLU A 224 3.92 6.01 -3.57
CA GLU A 224 5.15 5.23 -3.41
C GLU A 224 6.41 6.08 -3.66
N LYS A 225 6.44 6.88 -4.74
CA LYS A 225 7.52 7.85 -5.01
C LYS A 225 7.65 8.89 -3.91
N MET A 226 6.53 9.36 -3.35
CA MET A 226 6.53 10.30 -2.23
C MET A 226 7.03 9.63 -0.94
N GLY A 227 6.71 8.37 -0.69
CA GLY A 227 7.28 7.57 0.41
C GLY A 227 8.80 7.49 0.32
N ILE A 228 9.33 7.05 -0.83
CA ILE A 228 10.78 6.99 -1.10
C ILE A 228 11.45 8.36 -0.89
N ARG A 229 10.78 9.46 -1.28
CA ARG A 229 11.29 10.83 -1.06
C ARG A 229 11.26 11.24 0.41
N VAL A 230 10.25 10.83 1.17
CA VAL A 230 10.19 11.04 2.63
C VAL A 230 11.30 10.27 3.33
N ASP A 231 11.51 8.99 2.99
CA ASP A 231 12.59 8.18 3.55
C ASP A 231 13.99 8.76 3.23
N GLN A 232 14.17 9.27 2.00
CA GLN A 232 15.40 9.97 1.61
C GLN A 232 15.63 11.24 2.44
N LEU A 233 14.60 12.05 2.66
CA LEU A 233 14.68 13.26 3.50
C LEU A 233 14.92 12.91 4.97
N GLN A 234 14.28 11.86 5.48
CA GLN A 234 14.47 11.34 6.85
C GLN A 234 15.93 10.91 7.07
N ALA A 235 16.53 10.22 6.09
CA ALA A 235 17.93 9.83 6.14
C ALA A 235 18.88 11.05 6.08
N GLN A 236 18.57 12.06 5.25
CA GLN A 236 19.34 13.32 5.19
C GLN A 236 19.28 14.09 6.51
N LEU A 237 18.09 14.23 7.10
CA LEU A 237 17.91 14.89 8.40
C LEU A 237 18.67 14.16 9.51
N SER A 238 18.58 12.82 9.61
CA SER A 238 19.36 12.05 10.60
C SER A 238 20.88 12.09 10.35
N THR A 239 21.32 12.44 9.14
CA THR A 239 22.74 12.65 8.83
C THR A 239 23.18 14.03 9.33
N GLN A 240 22.43 15.09 9.02
CA GLN A 240 22.68 16.45 9.49
C GLN A 240 22.58 16.57 11.03
N GLU A 241 21.66 15.83 11.64
CA GLU A 241 21.51 15.73 13.10
C GLU A 241 22.78 15.16 13.75
N LYS A 242 23.36 14.09 13.19
CA LYS A 242 24.64 13.50 13.64
C LYS A 242 25.86 14.36 13.33
N GLU A 243 25.81 15.21 12.31
CA GLU A 243 26.85 16.20 12.03
C GLU A 243 26.77 17.37 13.03
N MET A 244 25.57 17.85 13.33
CA MET A 244 25.30 18.86 14.35
C MET A 244 25.68 18.36 15.75
N GLU A 245 25.33 17.13 16.12
CA GLU A 245 25.69 16.49 17.40
C GLU A 245 27.22 16.44 17.58
N LYS A 246 27.97 16.05 16.53
CA LYS A 246 29.44 16.07 16.55
C LYS A 246 30.03 17.47 16.69
N LEU A 247 29.41 18.49 16.07
CA LEU A 247 29.85 19.88 16.21
C LEU A 247 29.58 20.40 17.62
N VAL A 248 28.41 20.10 18.19
CA VAL A 248 28.06 20.44 19.58
C VAL A 248 29.01 19.76 20.57
N GLN A 249 29.27 18.45 20.42
CA GLN A 249 30.26 17.76 21.25
C GLN A 249 31.67 18.35 21.05
N GLY A 250 32.07 18.67 19.83
CA GLY A 250 33.37 19.29 19.55
C GLY A 250 33.52 20.70 20.16
N ASP A 251 32.43 21.45 20.34
CA ASP A 251 32.44 22.75 21.01
C ASP A 251 32.30 22.63 22.54
N GLN A 252 31.62 21.60 23.05
CA GLN A 252 31.64 21.17 24.45
C GLN A 252 33.08 20.83 24.88
N ASP A 253 33.76 19.94 24.16
CA ASP A 253 35.15 19.52 24.41
C ASP A 253 36.12 20.71 24.42
N LYS A 254 35.97 21.65 23.47
CA LYS A 254 36.76 22.90 23.42
C LYS A 254 36.46 23.81 24.61
N THR A 255 35.20 23.89 25.05
CA THR A 255 34.79 24.72 26.19
C THR A 255 35.40 24.19 27.49
N GLU A 256 35.43 22.88 27.67
CA GLU A 256 36.10 22.21 28.80
C GLU A 256 37.62 22.42 28.76
N GLN A 257 38.26 22.31 27.60
CA GLN A 257 39.68 22.64 27.41
C GLN A 257 39.99 24.12 27.70
N LEU A 258 39.14 25.05 27.27
CA LEU A 258 39.26 26.47 27.57
C LEU A 258 39.09 26.75 29.07
N GLU A 259 38.20 26.03 29.77
CA GLU A 259 38.06 26.14 31.22
C GLU A 259 39.28 25.58 31.95
N HIS A 260 39.86 24.48 31.48
CA HIS A 260 41.12 23.92 32.01
C HIS A 260 42.27 24.92 31.85
N LEU A 261 42.51 25.41 30.63
CA LEU A 261 43.54 26.42 30.36
C LEU A 261 43.31 27.71 31.15
N LYS A 262 42.06 28.09 31.42
CA LYS A 262 41.72 29.24 32.27
C LYS A 262 42.06 28.99 33.75
N LYS A 263 41.85 27.77 34.26
CA LYS A 263 42.27 27.34 35.61
C LYS A 263 43.80 27.34 35.73
N GLU A 264 44.51 26.79 34.73
CA GLU A 264 45.97 26.80 34.68
C GLU A 264 46.57 28.21 34.59
N ASN A 265 46.04 29.07 33.72
CA ASN A 265 46.46 30.48 33.65
C ASN A 265 46.17 31.22 34.96
N GLY A 266 45.06 30.91 35.64
CA GLY A 266 44.77 31.43 36.98
C GLY A 266 45.81 31.01 38.01
N HIS A 267 46.19 29.73 38.02
CA HIS A 267 47.25 29.20 38.90
C HIS A 267 48.62 29.85 38.60
N LEU A 268 49.02 29.88 37.32
CA LEU A 268 50.27 30.52 36.88
C LEU A 268 50.30 32.02 37.24
N PHE A 269 49.17 32.73 37.13
CA PHE A 269 49.07 34.12 37.56
C PHE A 269 49.27 34.26 39.07
N LEU A 270 48.66 33.40 39.90
CA LEU A 270 48.89 33.39 41.35
C LEU A 270 50.38 33.16 41.66
N SER A 271 51.00 32.12 41.10
CA SER A 271 52.43 31.84 41.26
C SER A 271 53.32 33.00 40.80
N LEU A 272 53.00 33.69 39.70
CA LEU A 272 53.71 34.88 39.24
C LEU A 272 53.53 36.08 40.19
N THR A 273 52.37 36.25 40.81
CA THR A 273 52.18 37.31 41.83
C THR A 273 52.92 37.00 43.13
N GLU A 274 53.08 35.72 43.48
CA GLU A 274 53.88 35.28 44.62
C GLU A 274 55.38 35.46 44.36
N GLN A 275 55.87 34.96 43.22
CA GLN A 275 57.25 35.19 42.77
C GLN A 275 57.60 36.68 42.69
N ARG A 276 56.67 37.55 42.26
CA ARG A 276 56.86 39.02 42.28
C ARG A 276 56.92 39.61 43.69
N LYS A 277 56.16 39.08 44.67
CA LYS A 277 56.29 39.50 46.07
C LYS A 277 57.66 39.11 46.60
N ASP A 278 58.13 37.90 46.30
CA ASP A 278 59.42 37.40 46.78
C ASP A 278 60.61 38.05 46.09
N GLN A 279 60.51 38.35 44.79
CA GLN A 279 61.45 39.23 44.09
C GLN A 279 61.50 40.60 44.77
N LYS A 280 60.35 41.22 45.11
CA LYS A 280 60.34 42.51 45.78
C LYS A 280 60.95 42.46 47.20
N LYS A 281 60.75 41.37 47.96
CA LYS A 281 61.45 41.12 49.23
C LYS A 281 62.97 41.03 49.01
N LEU A 282 63.41 40.32 47.98
CA LEU A 282 64.82 40.13 47.64
C LEU A 282 65.47 41.43 47.15
N GLU A 283 64.78 42.24 46.35
CA GLU A 283 65.21 43.58 45.96
C GLU A 283 65.35 44.49 47.19
N GLN A 284 64.42 44.42 48.15
CA GLN A 284 64.53 45.15 49.41
C GLN A 284 65.73 44.68 50.23
N THR A 285 65.95 43.38 50.44
CA THR A 285 67.11 42.90 51.22
C THR A 285 68.44 43.15 50.51
N VAL A 286 68.47 43.15 49.17
CA VAL A 286 69.64 43.58 48.40
C VAL A 286 69.92 45.08 48.59
N GLU A 287 68.90 45.93 48.63
CA GLU A 287 69.09 47.37 48.89
C GLU A 287 69.50 47.65 50.34
N GLU A 288 68.94 46.93 51.31
CA GLU A 288 69.38 46.93 52.71
C GLU A 288 70.85 46.46 52.83
N MET A 289 71.25 45.41 52.09
CA MET A 289 72.65 44.98 52.02
C MET A 289 73.57 46.04 51.41
N LYS A 290 73.17 46.76 50.34
CA LYS A 290 73.96 47.88 49.79
C LYS A 290 74.08 49.05 50.79
N GLN A 291 73.04 49.35 51.56
CA GLN A 291 73.11 50.39 52.59
C GLN A 291 74.05 49.99 53.74
N ASN A 292 74.05 48.72 54.12
CA ASN A 292 75.01 48.15 55.06
C ASN A 292 76.44 48.10 54.49
N GLU A 293 76.62 47.77 53.20
CA GLU A 293 77.92 47.75 52.53
C GLU A 293 78.50 49.17 52.38
N THR A 294 77.70 50.15 51.96
CA THR A 294 78.14 51.54 51.83
C THR A 294 78.40 52.22 53.18
N THR A 295 77.72 51.82 54.26
CA THR A 295 78.09 52.26 55.62
C THR A 295 79.30 51.52 56.18
N ALA A 296 79.52 50.25 55.80
CA ALA A 296 80.76 49.54 56.10
C ALA A 296 81.97 50.14 55.36
N MET A 297 81.83 50.47 54.07
CA MET A 297 82.87 51.18 53.30
C MET A 297 83.18 52.57 53.88
N LYS A 298 82.18 53.33 54.33
CA LYS A 298 82.42 54.60 55.04
C LYS A 298 83.24 54.40 56.30
N LYS A 299 82.86 53.44 57.16
CA LYS A 299 83.65 53.08 58.35
C LYS A 299 85.06 52.59 58.00
N GLN A 300 85.23 51.87 56.89
CA GLN A 300 86.53 51.41 56.44
C GLN A 300 87.40 52.56 55.93
N GLN A 301 86.82 53.59 55.29
CA GLN A 301 87.52 54.81 54.91
C GLN A 301 87.87 55.67 56.14
N GLU A 302 86.93 55.85 57.07
CA GLU A 302 87.16 56.54 58.36
C GLU A 302 88.33 55.89 59.11
N LEU A 303 88.35 54.56 59.22
CA LEU A 303 89.46 53.80 59.81
C LEU A 303 90.76 53.88 58.99
N MET A 304 90.69 54.02 57.66
CA MET A 304 91.88 54.23 56.82
C MET A 304 92.49 55.61 57.06
N ASP A 305 91.66 56.64 57.16
CA ASP A 305 92.05 58.02 57.41
C ASP A 305 92.60 58.19 58.83
N GLU A 306 92.00 57.54 59.83
CA GLU A 306 92.55 57.45 61.19
C GLU A 306 93.92 56.75 61.21
N ASN A 307 94.08 55.64 60.47
CA ASN A 307 95.35 54.90 60.42
C ASN A 307 96.44 55.69 59.66
N PHE A 308 96.05 56.49 58.67
CA PHE A 308 96.93 57.45 58.00
C PHE A 308 97.36 58.59 58.95
N ASP A 309 96.45 59.15 59.74
CA ASP A 309 96.79 60.16 60.75
C ASP A 309 97.65 59.59 61.89
N LEU A 310 97.36 58.38 62.38
CA LEU A 310 98.21 57.67 63.33
C LEU A 310 99.61 57.45 62.75
N SER A 311 99.72 57.05 61.48
CA SER A 311 100.99 56.89 60.77
C SER A 311 101.76 58.22 60.64
N ARG A 312 101.06 59.33 60.36
CA ARG A 312 101.63 60.69 60.37
C ARG A 312 102.19 61.05 61.76
N ARG A 313 101.38 60.89 62.82
CA ARG A 313 101.80 61.14 64.22
C ARG A 313 102.97 60.25 64.64
N LEU A 314 103.06 59.01 64.12
CA LEU A 314 104.19 58.10 64.35
C LEU A 314 105.46 58.59 63.66
N SER A 315 105.35 59.11 62.43
CA SER A 315 106.46 59.74 61.70
C SER A 315 106.94 61.02 62.40
N GLU A 316 106.02 61.87 62.87
CA GLU A 316 106.33 63.06 63.66
C GLU A 316 107.08 62.70 64.96
N LYS A 317 106.59 61.70 65.72
CA LYS A 317 107.28 61.17 66.90
C LYS A 317 108.66 60.60 66.57
N LYS A 318 108.82 59.94 65.42
CA LYS A 318 110.12 59.42 64.95
C LYS A 318 111.10 60.55 64.59
N MET A 319 110.61 61.64 64.01
CA MET A 319 111.41 62.84 63.75
C MET A 319 111.83 63.54 65.05
N ILE A 320 110.93 63.63 66.04
CA ILE A 320 111.22 64.16 67.39
C ILE A 320 112.26 63.28 68.10
N TYR A 321 112.12 61.95 68.05
CA TYR A 321 113.11 61.01 68.60
C TYR A 321 114.49 61.17 67.95
N ASN A 322 114.54 61.29 66.62
CA ASN A 322 115.77 61.53 65.86
C ASN A 322 116.36 62.94 66.08
N ALA A 323 115.61 63.89 66.66
CA ALA A 323 116.13 65.18 67.09
C ALA A 323 116.71 65.07 68.52
N LEU A 324 115.97 64.46 69.44
CA LEU A 324 116.41 64.19 70.81
C LEU A 324 117.68 63.31 70.87
N GLN A 325 117.82 62.34 69.96
CA GLN A 325 119.03 61.52 69.86
C GLN A 325 120.26 62.34 69.46
N ARG A 326 120.15 63.23 68.47
CA ARG A 326 121.24 64.16 68.09
C ARG A 326 121.54 65.18 69.18
N GLU A 327 120.52 65.61 69.92
CA GLU A 327 120.69 66.50 71.07
C GLU A 327 121.43 65.81 72.23
N LYS A 328 121.12 64.53 72.49
CA LYS A 328 121.88 63.70 73.44
C LYS A 328 123.34 63.57 73.03
N GLU A 329 123.60 63.25 71.76
CA GLU A 329 124.96 63.11 71.21
C GLU A 329 125.75 64.44 71.30
N ARG A 330 125.09 65.59 71.11
CA ARG A 330 125.68 66.92 71.34
C ARG A 330 126.08 67.13 72.80
N LEU A 331 125.17 66.86 73.74
CA LEU A 331 125.40 67.03 75.18
C LEU A 331 126.48 66.07 75.72
N GLU A 332 126.57 64.85 75.19
CA GLU A 332 127.66 63.91 75.50
C GLU A 332 129.01 64.45 75.00
N GLY A 333 129.06 65.02 73.79
CA GLY A 333 130.25 65.68 73.25
C GLY A 333 130.71 66.91 74.03
N GLU A 334 129.78 67.75 74.50
CA GLU A 334 130.09 68.91 75.36
C GLU A 334 130.57 68.48 76.76
N ASN A 335 130.02 67.40 77.32
CA ASN A 335 130.44 66.83 78.60
C ASN A 335 131.89 66.30 78.55
N ASP A 336 132.26 65.60 77.47
CA ASP A 336 133.64 65.12 77.26
C ASP A 336 134.63 66.24 76.88
N LEU A 337 134.15 67.41 76.50
CA LEU A 337 134.95 68.64 76.39
C LEU A 337 135.19 69.25 77.78
N LEU A 338 134.13 69.39 78.59
CA LEU A 338 134.21 69.89 79.97
C LEU A 338 135.11 69.02 80.87
N LYS A 339 135.07 67.68 80.73
CA LYS A 339 136.00 66.77 81.44
C LYS A 339 137.46 67.08 81.12
N ARG A 340 137.81 67.19 79.82
CA ARG A 340 139.19 67.50 79.37
C ARG A 340 139.68 68.84 79.90
N GLU A 341 138.80 69.85 79.90
CA GLU A 341 139.15 71.18 80.37
C GLU A 341 139.35 71.23 81.90
N ASN A 342 138.55 70.46 82.65
CA ASN A 342 138.71 70.31 84.10
C ASN A 342 140.02 69.56 84.46
N SER A 343 140.36 68.50 83.72
CA SER A 343 141.67 67.83 83.83
C SER A 343 142.84 68.76 83.52
N ARG A 344 142.66 69.73 82.59
CA ARG A 344 143.69 70.72 82.25
C ARG A 344 143.98 71.71 83.39
N LEU A 345 142.95 72.11 84.13
CA LEU A 345 143.06 73.04 85.26
C LEU A 345 143.71 72.40 86.50
N LEU A 346 143.43 71.13 86.78
CA LEU A 346 144.02 70.39 87.91
C LEU A 346 145.55 70.30 87.83
N SER A 347 146.12 70.28 86.62
CA SER A 347 147.58 70.18 86.39
C SER A 347 148.41 71.37 86.92
N TYR A 348 147.80 72.49 87.31
CA TYR A 348 148.51 73.69 87.77
C TYR A 348 148.66 73.81 89.30
N MET A 349 148.05 72.90 90.09
CA MET A 349 148.04 73.01 91.57
C MET A 349 148.76 71.87 92.32
N GLY A 350 149.60 71.09 91.64
CA GLY A 350 150.67 70.31 92.28
C GLY A 350 150.22 69.19 93.23
N LEU A 351 149.12 68.51 92.94
CA LEU A 351 148.65 67.32 93.66
C LEU A 351 148.47 66.13 92.71
N ASP A 352 149.53 65.35 92.54
CA ASP A 352 149.46 64.03 91.90
C ASP A 352 148.74 63.04 92.82
N PHE A 353 147.68 62.39 92.33
CA PHE A 353 147.29 61.07 92.84
C PHE A 353 146.65 60.20 91.75
N ASN A 354 147.24 59.03 91.53
CA ASN A 354 146.61 57.91 90.84
C ASN A 354 145.54 57.29 91.75
N SER A 355 144.43 56.75 91.21
CA SER A 355 143.97 55.36 91.46
C SER A 355 142.52 55.05 91.02
N LEU A 356 142.40 53.84 90.46
CA LEU A 356 141.38 52.79 90.65
C LEU A 356 140.66 52.76 92.04
N PRO A 357 139.63 51.91 92.27
CA PRO A 357 138.40 51.62 91.50
C PRO A 357 137.17 51.43 92.48
N TYR A 358 136.39 50.32 92.35
CA TYR A 358 135.33 49.79 93.25
C TYR A 358 133.98 50.56 93.29
N GLN A 359 132.79 49.97 93.05
CA GLN A 359 132.04 48.80 93.61
C GLN A 359 131.39 49.09 94.99
N VAL A 360 130.04 49.06 95.15
CA VAL A 360 129.08 47.90 95.22
C VAL A 360 129.22 47.13 96.55
N PRO A 361 128.16 46.63 97.25
CA PRO A 361 126.76 46.31 96.85
C PRO A 361 125.71 47.25 97.54
N THR A 362 124.45 46.95 97.96
CA THR A 362 123.59 45.73 98.21
C THR A 362 122.10 46.20 98.31
N SER A 363 121.01 45.42 98.33
CA SER A 363 120.71 43.96 98.21
C SER A 363 119.27 43.75 97.66
N ASP A 364 118.55 42.72 98.14
CA ASP A 364 117.32 42.11 97.60
C ASP A 364 116.05 42.38 98.44
N GLU A 365 114.88 42.28 97.79
CA GLU A 365 113.67 41.53 98.22
C GLU A 365 112.70 41.45 97.00
N GLY A 366 111.80 40.47 96.82
CA GLY A 366 111.52 39.27 97.62
C GLY A 366 110.01 38.97 97.64
N GLY A 367 109.51 38.01 96.84
CA GLY A 367 108.08 37.65 96.87
C GLY A 367 107.65 36.59 95.84
N ALA A 368 106.84 35.62 96.28
CA ALA A 368 106.30 34.52 95.46
C ALA A 368 104.85 34.20 95.82
N GLY A 369 104.12 33.51 94.95
CA GLY A 369 102.73 33.08 95.19
C GLY A 369 102.22 32.08 94.15
N GLN A 370 101.31 31.19 94.57
CA GLN A 370 100.74 30.10 93.75
C GLN A 370 99.21 30.30 93.54
N ASN A 371 98.66 29.68 92.49
CA ASN A 371 97.23 29.34 92.40
C ASN A 371 96.86 28.35 93.54
N PRO A 372 95.67 28.43 94.16
CA PRO A 372 94.45 27.93 93.52
C PRO A 372 93.13 28.68 93.86
N GLY A 373 92.03 28.36 93.16
CA GLY A 373 90.70 28.86 93.55
C GLY A 373 89.56 28.65 92.54
N LEU A 374 89.04 27.42 92.42
CA LEU A 374 87.63 27.21 92.02
C LEU A 374 86.76 27.23 93.28
N VAL A 375 85.57 27.85 93.23
CA VAL A 375 84.31 27.38 93.87
C VAL A 375 83.21 28.46 93.71
N TYR A 376 81.98 27.99 93.40
CA TYR A 376 80.64 28.61 93.49
C TYR A 376 80.45 30.15 93.52
N GLY A 377 79.51 30.63 92.68
CA GLY A 377 78.94 31.98 92.79
C GLY A 377 77.72 32.06 93.73
N ASN A 378 77.11 33.24 93.80
CA ASN A 378 75.80 33.46 94.44
C ASN A 378 74.87 34.32 93.55
N PRO A 379 73.56 34.00 93.43
CA PRO A 379 72.58 34.71 92.59
C PRO A 379 71.63 35.65 93.37
N TYR A 380 70.75 36.37 92.64
CA TYR A 380 69.56 37.11 93.14
C TYR A 380 69.85 38.29 94.10
N SER A 381 69.05 39.36 94.26
CA SER A 381 67.80 39.90 93.65
C SER A 381 67.87 41.45 93.74
N GLY A 382 66.98 42.30 93.21
CA GLY A 382 65.76 42.18 92.39
C GLY A 382 65.65 43.45 91.51
N ILE A 383 64.57 43.78 90.80
CA ILE A 383 63.11 43.69 91.03
C ILE A 383 62.48 43.46 89.61
N GLN A 384 61.61 42.46 89.38
CA GLN A 384 60.12 42.56 89.41
C GLN A 384 59.57 43.70 88.51
N GLU A 385 58.59 43.57 87.60
CA GLU A 385 57.51 42.61 87.25
C GLU A 385 57.27 42.70 85.70
N SER A 386 56.54 41.84 84.96
CA SER A 386 55.73 40.62 85.21
C SER A 386 55.53 39.80 83.90
N SER A 387 55.01 38.56 84.03
CA SER A 387 54.02 37.83 83.17
C SER A 387 53.92 38.08 81.63
N SER A 388 53.69 37.10 80.74
CA SER A 388 53.47 35.63 80.83
C SER A 388 53.59 34.95 79.43
N PRO A 389 53.62 33.60 79.30
CA PRO A 389 54.14 32.92 78.10
C PRO A 389 53.15 32.05 77.27
N SER A 390 53.54 31.72 76.03
CA SER A 390 53.43 30.40 75.35
C SER A 390 54.15 30.49 73.99
N GLN A 391 55.15 29.67 73.67
CA GLN A 391 55.14 28.25 73.31
C GLN A 391 54.29 27.88 72.09
N GLY A 392 54.93 27.25 71.10
CA GLY A 392 54.31 26.58 69.97
C GLY A 392 55.12 25.37 69.55
N GLU A 393 54.48 24.20 69.58
CA GLU A 393 54.92 22.97 68.91
C GLU A 393 53.77 22.45 68.04
N ALA A 394 54.10 21.68 67.01
CA ALA A 394 53.16 20.94 66.16
C ALA A 394 53.11 19.46 66.63
N PRO A 395 52.44 18.49 65.95
CA PRO A 395 51.59 18.61 64.76
C PRO A 395 50.28 17.78 64.80
N SER A 396 49.48 17.92 63.74
CA SER A 396 48.56 16.91 63.15
C SER A 396 47.36 16.36 63.95
N VAL A 397 46.21 16.19 63.25
CA VAL A 397 45.44 14.92 63.11
C VAL A 397 44.24 15.16 62.15
N TRP A 398 43.82 14.10 61.46
CA TRP A 398 42.70 14.11 60.49
C TRP A 398 41.32 14.05 61.17
N LYS A 399 40.28 14.64 60.56
CA LYS A 399 38.90 14.09 60.61
C LYS A 399 37.94 14.64 59.53
N LEU A 400 37.30 13.71 58.82
CA LEU A 400 35.96 13.83 58.21
C LEU A 400 34.90 13.60 59.31
N PRO A 401 33.63 14.07 59.19
CA PRO A 401 32.65 13.30 58.40
C PRO A 401 31.41 14.04 57.79
N GLN A 402 30.93 13.50 56.66
CA GLN A 402 29.52 13.15 56.33
C GLN A 402 28.36 14.19 56.30
N LEU A 403 27.63 14.16 55.17
CA LEU A 403 26.17 14.43 54.98
C LEU A 403 25.70 15.91 55.14
N GLN A 404 24.60 16.38 54.52
CA GLN A 404 23.59 15.72 53.64
C GLN A 404 22.99 16.71 52.61
N ASN A 405 22.13 16.17 51.72
CA ASN A 405 21.15 16.78 50.79
C ASN A 405 20.59 18.18 51.18
N THR A 406 20.07 19.01 50.26
CA THR A 406 19.67 18.81 48.83
C THR A 406 20.47 19.79 47.93
N GLU A 407 20.22 20.04 46.62
CA GLU A 407 19.14 19.69 45.69
C GLU A 407 19.63 19.75 44.22
N GLY A 408 18.78 19.38 43.24
CA GLY A 408 19.07 19.57 41.82
C GLY A 408 17.90 19.18 40.89
N CYS A 409 17.43 20.12 40.08
CA CYS A 409 16.41 19.87 39.06
C CYS A 409 17.07 19.48 37.73
N GLY A 410 16.75 18.32 37.17
CA GLY A 410 17.32 17.83 35.92
C GLY A 410 16.55 16.63 35.36
N SER A 411 15.68 16.89 34.39
CA SER A 411 14.82 15.89 33.74
C SER A 411 15.42 15.36 32.44
N CYS A 412 15.61 14.05 32.31
CA CYS A 412 15.83 13.39 31.01
C CYS A 412 15.47 11.89 31.03
N CYS A 413 15.62 11.24 29.88
CA CYS A 413 15.22 9.87 29.52
C CYS A 413 13.68 9.67 29.44
N CYS A 414 13.05 9.31 28.31
CA CYS A 414 13.34 8.34 27.22
C CYS A 414 13.05 6.88 27.61
N VAL A 415 12.05 6.29 26.92
CA VAL A 415 11.88 4.84 26.69
C VAL A 415 11.36 4.67 25.24
N GLU A 416 11.69 3.55 24.61
CA GLU A 416 11.62 3.34 23.15
C GLU A 416 10.28 2.75 22.63
N PHE A 417 10.26 2.51 21.31
CA PHE A 417 9.25 1.78 20.56
C PHE A 417 8.87 0.41 21.15
N SER A 418 7.59 0.04 21.01
CA SER A 418 7.23 -1.18 20.25
C SER A 418 5.79 -1.15 19.75
N LYS A 419 5.60 -1.66 18.52
CA LYS A 419 4.30 -1.91 17.85
C LYS A 419 3.90 -3.37 18.13
N PRO A 420 2.60 -3.77 18.04
CA PRO A 420 2.10 -4.15 16.71
C PRO A 420 0.57 -4.02 16.45
N HIS A 421 0.21 -4.27 15.19
CA HIS A 421 -1.11 -4.60 14.63
C HIS A 421 -2.30 -3.60 14.64
N LEU A 422 -2.91 -3.53 13.46
CA LEU A 422 -4.21 -2.98 13.07
C LEU A 422 -5.14 -4.17 12.69
N PRO A 423 -6.44 -4.00 12.36
CA PRO A 423 -7.31 -2.81 12.49
C PRO A 423 -8.68 -3.06 13.16
N VAL A 424 -9.33 -1.98 13.63
CA VAL A 424 -10.81 -1.81 13.57
C VAL A 424 -11.06 -0.36 13.11
N GLY A 425 -12.01 -0.15 12.19
CA GLY A 425 -12.24 1.16 11.55
C GLY A 425 -13.26 2.04 12.28
N PRO A 426 -13.24 3.37 12.05
CA PRO A 426 -14.25 4.30 12.56
C PRO A 426 -15.44 4.43 11.60
N GLU A 427 -16.64 4.48 12.14
CA GLU A 427 -17.87 4.80 11.38
C GLU A 427 -17.89 6.28 10.96
N HIS A 428 -18.48 6.58 9.80
CA HIS A 428 -18.79 7.94 9.37
C HIS A 428 -20.29 8.22 9.54
N VAL A 429 -20.65 9.15 10.42
CA VAL A 429 -22.03 9.61 10.62
C VAL A 429 -22.26 10.91 9.83
N PRO A 430 -23.08 10.91 8.76
CA PRO A 430 -23.36 12.12 7.99
C PRO A 430 -24.56 12.89 8.57
N THR A 431 -24.38 14.17 8.85
CA THR A 431 -25.48 15.08 9.23
C THR A 431 -26.30 15.53 8.00
N ARG A 432 -27.52 14.99 7.83
CA ARG A 432 -28.54 15.54 6.91
C ARG A 432 -29.94 15.52 7.53
N CYS A 433 -30.79 16.43 7.06
CA CYS A 433 -32.18 16.58 7.50
C CYS A 433 -33.08 15.45 6.94
N PRO A 434 -33.98 14.83 7.73
CA PRO A 434 -34.77 13.67 7.30
C PRO A 434 -35.81 13.92 6.20
N ALA A 435 -36.00 15.16 5.73
CA ALA A 435 -37.12 15.55 4.87
C ALA A 435 -36.81 15.69 3.36
N CYS A 436 -35.54 15.89 2.97
CA CYS A 436 -35.23 16.32 1.58
C CYS A 436 -33.87 15.88 0.99
N HIS A 437 -32.95 15.30 1.77
CA HIS A 437 -31.74 14.58 1.34
C HIS A 437 -30.72 15.22 0.36
N LEU A 438 -30.94 16.42 -0.20
CA LEU A 438 -30.03 17.08 -1.14
C LEU A 438 -28.82 17.77 -0.45
N ALA A 439 -27.84 18.17 -1.27
CA ALA A 439 -26.69 18.97 -0.88
C ALA A 439 -26.87 20.43 -1.29
N LEU A 440 -26.23 21.36 -0.58
CA LEU A 440 -26.12 22.77 -0.95
C LEU A 440 -24.95 22.96 -1.93
N PRO A 441 -25.16 23.62 -3.09
CA PRO A 441 -24.13 24.34 -3.83
C PRO A 441 -24.29 25.87 -3.67
N ASP A 442 -23.20 26.61 -3.87
CA ASP A 442 -23.22 28.08 -3.87
C ASP A 442 -23.99 28.64 -5.09
N CYS A 443 -24.94 29.55 -4.83
CA CYS A 443 -25.20 30.74 -5.66
C CYS A 443 -26.35 31.59 -5.08
N CYS A 444 -26.12 32.89 -4.92
CA CYS A 444 -27.14 33.95 -5.04
C CYS A 444 -26.48 35.33 -5.19
N PHE A 445 -25.96 35.59 -6.40
CA PHE A 445 -25.78 36.94 -6.92
C PHE A 445 -26.93 37.19 -7.90
N LEU A 446 -27.48 38.40 -7.90
CA LEU A 446 -28.76 38.77 -8.56
C LEU A 446 -29.98 38.15 -7.82
N LEU A 447 -31.07 38.89 -7.56
CA LEU A 447 -31.46 40.23 -8.03
C LEU A 447 -31.86 41.12 -6.85
#